data_AF-A0A6F7W2Z2-F1
#
_entry.id   AF-A0A6F7W2Z2-F1
#
_cell.length_a   1.000
_cell.length_b   1.000
_cell.length_c   1.000
_cell.angle_alpha   90.00
_cell.angle_beta   90.00
_cell.angle_gamma   90.00
#
_symmetry.space_group_name_H-M   'P 1'
#
loop_
_entity.id
_entity.type
_entity.pdbx_description
1 polymer ?
#
loop_
_entity_poly.entity_id
_entity_poly.type
_entity_poly.pdbx_seq_one_letter_code
_entity_poly.pdbx_strand_id
1 'polypeptide(L)'
;MSMPRRAGGRAGHTPSLTGLAAERASGALLCDAGTVYLRDGQVVHAESPVAPGIEVLLTIGGRLTADSWREAVGRTGPDGGVGRFLVDSGRLSDAELEICHLGALFDAAYFALGHGSGPRGFQRGAAH
;
A
#
# COMPACT_ATOMS: atom_id res chain seq x y z
N MET A 1 7.58 47.94 10.28
CA MET A 1 7.01 46.72 10.90
C MET A 1 6.90 45.66 9.82
N SER A 2 7.98 44.91 9.62
CA SER A 2 8.14 43.48 9.99
C SER A 2 7.22 42.53 9.21
N MET A 3 7.76 42.06 8.09
CA MET A 3 7.36 40.83 7.43
C MET A 3 7.66 39.63 8.34
N PRO A 4 6.79 38.61 8.43
CA PRO A 4 7.12 37.41 9.17
C PRO A 4 8.22 36.64 8.44
N ARG A 5 9.26 36.33 9.20
CA ARG A 5 10.46 35.61 8.80
C ARG A 5 10.06 34.19 8.36
N ARG A 6 10.33 33.81 7.11
CA ARG A 6 10.34 32.40 6.70
C ARG A 6 11.31 31.65 7.63
N ALA A 7 10.77 30.81 8.50
CA ALA A 7 11.57 29.87 9.28
C ALA A 7 12.25 28.94 8.28
N GLY A 8 13.58 28.90 8.31
CA GLY A 8 14.39 28.10 7.41
C GLY A 8 14.00 26.63 7.51
N GLY A 9 13.55 26.08 6.38
CA GLY A 9 13.48 24.63 6.20
C GLY A 9 14.91 24.11 6.24
N ARG A 10 15.29 23.50 7.37
CA ARG A 10 16.43 22.58 7.40
C ARG A 10 16.14 21.58 6.28
N ALA A 11 17.00 21.50 5.27
CA ALA A 11 16.86 20.51 4.22
C ALA A 11 16.89 19.14 4.91
N GLY A 12 15.71 18.60 5.21
CA GLY A 12 15.54 17.27 5.76
C GLY A 12 16.09 16.34 4.72
N HIS A 13 17.06 15.50 5.09
CA HIS A 13 17.52 14.47 4.19
C HIS A 13 16.30 13.64 3.80
N THR A 14 16.06 13.48 2.51
CA THR A 14 15.02 12.58 2.02
C THR A 14 15.32 11.21 2.62
N PRO A 15 14.36 10.59 3.32
CA PRO A 15 14.62 9.34 4.03
C PRO A 15 14.96 8.26 3.00
N SER A 16 16.10 7.59 3.19
CA SER A 16 16.43 6.40 2.40
C SER A 16 15.83 5.16 3.06
N LEU A 17 15.34 4.22 2.25
CA LEU A 17 14.79 2.96 2.76
C LEU A 17 15.84 2.19 3.58
N THR A 18 17.10 2.20 3.14
CA THR A 18 18.23 1.60 3.86
C THR A 18 18.50 2.28 5.21
N GLY A 19 18.34 3.61 5.30
CA GLY A 19 18.46 4.34 6.56
C GLY A 19 17.34 3.98 7.53
N LEU A 20 16.10 3.94 7.05
CA LEU A 20 14.93 3.54 7.84
C LEU A 20 15.03 2.09 8.33
N ALA A 21 15.57 1.20 7.49
CA ALA A 21 15.84 -0.19 7.87
C ALA A 21 16.89 -0.29 8.99
N ALA A 22 17.99 0.46 8.88
CA ALA A 22 19.04 0.51 9.90
C ALA A 22 18.52 1.08 11.24
N GLU A 23 17.62 2.06 11.19
CA GLU A 23 16.95 2.63 12.35
C GLU A 23 15.87 1.71 12.96
N ARG A 24 15.55 0.57 12.32
CA ARG A 24 14.39 -0.27 12.64
C ARG A 24 13.09 0.54 12.72
N ALA A 25 12.91 1.49 11.80
CA ALA A 25 11.79 2.40 11.83
C ALA A 25 10.45 1.68 11.54
N SER A 26 9.39 2.14 12.19
CA SER A 26 8.00 1.73 11.94
C SER A 26 7.18 2.92 11.48
N GLY A 27 6.44 2.78 10.39
CA GLY A 27 5.70 3.88 9.76
C GLY A 27 5.56 3.74 8.25
N ALA A 28 5.12 4.79 7.57
CA ALA A 28 4.92 4.81 6.13
C ALA A 28 5.97 5.70 5.43
N LEU A 29 6.72 5.12 4.50
CA LEU A 29 7.58 5.82 3.54
C LEU A 29 6.72 6.27 2.36
N LEU A 30 6.52 7.57 2.24
CA LEU A 30 5.78 8.18 1.15
C LEU A 30 6.73 8.35 -0.04
N CYS A 31 6.39 7.77 -1.17
CA CYS A 31 7.09 7.94 -2.43
C CYS A 31 6.22 8.72 -3.43
N ASP A 32 6.77 9.07 -4.59
CA ASP A 32 6.01 9.74 -5.65
C ASP A 32 4.93 8.82 -6.24
N ALA A 33 5.27 7.55 -6.48
CA ALA A 33 4.38 6.58 -7.13
C ALA A 33 3.71 5.59 -6.15
N GLY A 34 3.77 5.83 -4.83
CA GLY A 34 3.15 4.95 -3.86
C GLY A 34 3.63 5.18 -2.43
N THR A 35 3.26 4.24 -1.56
CA THR A 35 3.61 4.22 -0.13
C THR A 35 4.14 2.85 0.24
N VAL A 36 5.20 2.80 1.05
CA VAL A 36 5.74 1.55 1.61
C VAL A 36 5.65 1.60 3.12
N TYR A 37 5.01 0.59 3.71
CA TYR A 37 4.83 0.49 5.16
C TYR A 37 5.92 -0.37 5.75
N LEU A 38 6.50 0.14 6.84
CA LEU A 38 7.58 -0.49 7.58
C LEU A 38 7.13 -0.86 8.98
N ARG A 39 7.61 -2.01 9.45
CA ARG A 39 7.55 -2.44 10.85
C ARG A 39 8.92 -2.95 11.27
N ASP A 40 9.50 -2.33 12.28
CA ASP A 40 10.84 -2.65 12.79
C ASP A 40 11.91 -2.69 11.69
N GLY A 41 11.79 -1.77 10.70
CA GLY A 41 12.67 -1.68 9.53
C GLY A 41 12.39 -2.67 8.41
N GLN A 42 11.38 -3.53 8.53
CA GLN A 42 10.97 -4.49 7.49
C GLN A 42 9.78 -3.95 6.69
N VAL A 43 9.78 -4.16 5.37
CA VAL A 43 8.61 -3.88 4.53
C VAL A 43 7.50 -4.87 4.87
N VAL A 44 6.34 -4.36 5.25
CA VAL A 44 5.17 -5.17 5.60
C VAL A 44 4.00 -4.95 4.65
N HIS A 45 3.96 -3.80 3.96
CA HIS A 45 2.91 -3.51 2.99
C HIS A 45 3.38 -2.46 1.97
N ALA A 46 2.72 -2.39 0.82
CA ALA A 46 2.92 -1.36 -0.17
C ALA A 46 1.61 -1.06 -0.90
N GLU A 47 1.42 0.22 -1.22
CA GLU A 47 0.30 0.72 -2.02
C GLU A 47 0.82 1.56 -3.17
N SER A 48 0.16 1.50 -4.33
CA SER A 48 0.46 2.37 -5.45
C SER A 48 -0.80 2.67 -6.25
N PRO A 49 -1.12 3.95 -6.55
CA PRO A 49 -2.27 4.30 -7.38
C PRO A 49 -2.09 3.96 -8.86
N VAL A 50 -0.87 3.57 -9.28
CA VAL A 50 -0.56 3.19 -10.66
C VAL A 50 -0.40 1.68 -10.83
N ALA A 51 -0.51 0.91 -9.75
CA ALA A 51 -0.54 -0.55 -9.77
C ALA A 51 -2.00 -1.04 -9.80
N PRO A 52 -2.30 -2.16 -10.50
CA PRO A 52 -3.59 -2.82 -10.37
C PRO A 52 -3.82 -3.26 -8.91
N GLY A 53 -4.97 -2.88 -8.35
CA GLY A 53 -5.41 -3.39 -7.07
C GLY A 53 -5.91 -4.84 -7.16
N ILE A 54 -6.09 -5.46 -6.00
CA ILE A 54 -6.57 -6.84 -5.89
C ILE A 54 -7.94 -7.03 -6.57
N GLU A 55 -8.79 -6.01 -6.55
CA GLU A 55 -10.09 -5.99 -7.21
C GLU A 55 -9.97 -6.16 -8.73
N VAL A 56 -8.94 -5.56 -9.35
CA VAL A 56 -8.70 -5.70 -10.78
C VAL A 56 -8.26 -7.13 -11.08
N LEU A 57 -7.30 -7.66 -10.32
CA LEU A 57 -6.75 -9.00 -10.53
C LEU A 57 -7.80 -10.10 -10.32
N LEU A 58 -8.72 -9.93 -9.37
CA LEU A 58 -9.78 -10.90 -9.09
C LEU A 58 -10.91 -10.85 -10.13
N THR A 59 -11.19 -9.68 -10.71
CA THR A 59 -12.34 -9.50 -11.62
C THR A 59 -12.00 -9.68 -13.10
N ILE A 60 -10.73 -9.53 -13.50
CA ILE A 60 -10.30 -9.60 -14.90
C ILE A 60 -10.60 -10.96 -15.57
N GLY A 61 -10.59 -12.04 -14.80
CA GLY A 61 -10.89 -13.39 -15.27
C GLY A 61 -12.39 -13.72 -15.37
N GLY A 62 -13.29 -12.79 -15.00
CA GLY A 62 -14.74 -12.92 -15.13
C GLY A 62 -15.44 -13.87 -14.14
N ARG A 63 -14.70 -14.72 -13.41
CA ARG A 63 -15.25 -15.63 -12.38
C ARG A 63 -15.86 -14.87 -11.20
N LEU A 64 -15.18 -13.81 -10.75
CA LEU A 64 -15.72 -12.85 -9.80
C LEU A 64 -16.16 -11.61 -10.58
N THR A 65 -17.47 -11.34 -10.61
CA THR A 65 -17.99 -10.14 -11.26
C THR A 65 -17.72 -8.89 -10.42
N ALA A 66 -17.66 -7.72 -11.05
CA ALA A 66 -17.55 -6.45 -10.35
C ALA A 66 -18.71 -6.21 -9.36
N ASP A 67 -19.91 -6.71 -9.68
CA ASP A 67 -21.08 -6.63 -8.80
C ASP A 67 -20.92 -7.50 -7.56
N SER A 68 -20.42 -8.73 -7.72
CA SER A 68 -20.12 -9.63 -6.60
C SER A 68 -19.02 -9.07 -5.71
N TRP A 69 -18.01 -8.42 -6.28
CA TRP A 69 -16.98 -7.71 -5.52
C TRP A 69 -17.58 -6.56 -4.71
N ARG A 70 -18.38 -5.68 -5.34
CA ARG A 70 -19.04 -4.56 -4.64
C ARG A 70 -19.96 -5.02 -3.52
N GLU A 71 -20.69 -6.13 -3.74
CA GLU A 71 -21.52 -6.76 -2.70
C GLU A 71 -20.66 -7.20 -1.51
N ALA A 72 -19.54 -7.88 -1.76
CA ALA A 72 -18.63 -8.34 -0.72
C ALA A 72 -18.05 -7.18 0.10
N VAL A 73 -17.57 -6.12 -0.57
CA VAL A 73 -17.10 -4.88 0.08
C VAL A 73 -18.20 -4.26 0.95
N GLY A 74 -19.42 -4.17 0.43
CA GLY A 74 -20.56 -3.63 1.17
C GLY A 74 -20.94 -4.43 2.41
N ARG A 75 -20.65 -5.74 2.44
CA ARG A 75 -20.95 -6.62 3.58
C ARG A 75 -19.87 -6.61 4.66
N THR A 76 -18.60 -6.50 4.29
CA THR A 76 -17.50 -6.57 5.26
C THR A 76 -17.13 -5.21 5.84
N GLY A 77 -17.50 -4.13 5.17
CA GLY A 77 -17.22 -2.77 5.65
C GLY A 77 -15.75 -2.36 5.53
N PRO A 78 -15.36 -1.23 6.13
CA PRO A 78 -14.04 -0.63 5.98
C PRO A 78 -12.94 -1.36 6.77
N ASP A 79 -13.32 -2.20 7.74
CA ASP A 79 -12.39 -2.91 8.63
C ASP A 79 -11.71 -4.13 7.95
N GLY A 80 -11.96 -4.33 6.65
CA GLY A 80 -11.36 -5.39 5.84
C GLY A 80 -12.17 -6.68 5.83
N GLY A 81 -11.54 -7.79 5.44
CA GLY A 81 -12.16 -9.12 5.44
C GLY A 81 -12.87 -9.55 4.15
N VAL A 82 -12.89 -8.69 3.12
CA VAL A 82 -13.49 -9.00 1.80
C VAL A 82 -12.99 -10.33 1.23
N GLY A 83 -11.67 -10.54 1.24
CA GLY A 83 -11.07 -11.77 0.73
C GLY A 83 -11.53 -13.02 1.48
N ARG A 84 -11.54 -12.96 2.82
CA ARG A 84 -12.04 -14.06 3.67
C ARG A 84 -13.52 -14.34 3.40
N PHE A 85 -14.35 -13.32 3.30
CA PHE A 85 -15.77 -13.48 2.96
C PHE A 85 -15.97 -14.15 1.60
N LEU A 86 -15.18 -13.77 0.59
CA LEU A 86 -15.25 -14.38 -0.75
C LEU A 86 -14.84 -15.85 -0.72
N VAL A 87 -13.85 -16.21 0.10
CA VAL A 87 -13.45 -17.61 0.30
C VAL A 87 -14.51 -18.40 1.04
N ASP A 88 -14.99 -17.90 2.18
CA ASP A 88 -15.96 -18.58 3.02
C ASP A 88 -17.31 -18.77 2.30
N SER A 89 -17.63 -17.89 1.35
CA SER A 89 -18.82 -18.00 0.49
C SER A 89 -18.62 -18.86 -0.77
N GLY A 90 -17.43 -19.42 -0.99
CA GLY A 90 -17.10 -20.26 -2.13
C GLY A 90 -16.99 -19.52 -3.46
N ARG A 91 -16.93 -18.19 -3.45
CA ARG A 91 -16.79 -17.34 -4.64
C ARG A 91 -15.32 -17.22 -5.09
N LEU A 92 -14.39 -17.57 -4.21
CA LEU A 92 -12.96 -17.52 -4.43
C LEU A 92 -12.30 -18.69 -3.70
N SER A 93 -11.24 -19.26 -4.25
CA SER A 93 -10.38 -20.19 -3.51
C SER A 93 -9.29 -19.45 -2.73
N ASP A 94 -8.76 -20.06 -1.67
CA ASP A 94 -7.60 -19.52 -0.94
C ASP A 94 -6.41 -19.24 -1.88
N ALA A 95 -6.15 -20.14 -2.84
CA ALA A 95 -5.04 -20.01 -3.78
C ALA A 95 -5.20 -18.80 -4.73
N GLU A 96 -6.42 -18.55 -5.20
CA GLU A 96 -6.70 -17.39 -6.04
C GLU A 96 -6.60 -16.07 -5.25
N LEU A 97 -7.06 -16.07 -4.00
CA LEU A 97 -6.89 -14.92 -3.12
C LEU A 97 -5.41 -14.61 -2.91
N GLU A 98 -4.62 -15.63 -2.56
CA GLU A 98 -3.19 -15.49 -2.27
C GLU A 98 -2.42 -14.98 -3.48
N ILE A 99 -2.60 -15.59 -4.66
CA ILE A 99 -1.85 -15.19 -5.86
C ILE A 99 -2.20 -13.78 -6.33
N CYS A 100 -3.48 -13.39 -6.26
CA CYS A 100 -3.89 -12.03 -6.60
C CYS A 100 -3.43 -11.01 -5.55
N HIS A 101 -3.46 -11.36 -4.27
CA HIS A 101 -2.97 -10.49 -3.21
C HIS A 101 -1.46 -10.23 -3.35
N LEU A 102 -0.66 -11.28 -3.52
CA LEU A 102 0.78 -11.16 -3.73
C LEU A 102 1.11 -10.39 -5.01
N GLY A 103 0.36 -10.63 -6.10
CA GLY A 103 0.50 -9.88 -7.35
C GLY A 103 0.29 -8.38 -7.15
N ALA A 104 -0.84 -7.99 -6.55
CA ALA A 104 -1.13 -6.57 -6.27
C ALA A 104 -0.08 -5.93 -5.36
N LEU A 105 0.37 -6.66 -4.32
CA LEU A 105 1.38 -6.17 -3.38
C LEU A 105 2.75 -5.98 -4.04
N PHE A 106 3.19 -6.93 -4.86
CA PHE A 106 4.48 -6.82 -5.54
C PHE A 106 4.48 -5.77 -6.64
N ASP A 107 3.38 -5.62 -7.39
CA ASP A 107 3.24 -4.52 -8.35
C ASP A 107 3.28 -3.17 -7.63
N ALA A 108 2.54 -3.03 -6.52
CA ALA A 108 2.57 -1.82 -5.71
C ALA A 108 3.97 -1.49 -5.19
N ALA A 109 4.69 -2.49 -4.67
CA ALA A 109 6.07 -2.31 -4.22
C ALA A 109 7.02 -1.95 -5.38
N TYR A 110 6.86 -2.58 -6.55
CA TYR A 110 7.64 -2.29 -7.73
C TYR A 110 7.49 -0.83 -8.17
N PHE A 111 6.26 -0.31 -8.24
CA PHE A 111 6.03 1.07 -8.60
C PHE A 111 6.45 2.05 -7.49
N ALA A 112 6.15 1.76 -6.22
CA ALA A 112 6.51 2.62 -5.11
C ALA A 112 8.04 2.78 -4.93
N LEU A 113 8.81 1.73 -5.23
CA LEU A 113 10.28 1.71 -5.11
C LEU A 113 11.02 1.82 -6.45
N GLY A 114 10.28 1.93 -7.56
CA GLY A 114 10.82 1.94 -8.91
C GLY A 114 11.68 3.17 -9.20
N HIS A 115 12.50 3.06 -10.24
CA HIS A 115 13.32 4.19 -10.72
C HIS A 115 12.40 5.35 -11.12
N GLY A 116 12.57 6.50 -10.48
CA GLY A 116 11.73 7.69 -10.66
C GLY A 116 10.65 7.89 -9.59
N SER A 117 10.45 6.94 -8.68
CA SER A 117 9.62 7.10 -7.48
C SER A 117 10.49 7.53 -6.30
N GLY A 118 10.65 8.84 -6.12
CA GLY A 118 11.51 9.39 -5.07
C GLY A 118 10.83 9.38 -3.69
N PRO A 119 11.57 9.16 -2.59
CA PRO A 119 11.03 9.31 -1.25
C PRO A 119 10.72 10.79 -0.95
N ARG A 120 9.47 11.07 -0.60
CA ARG A 120 8.94 12.39 -0.25
C ARG A 120 8.94 12.66 1.25
N GLY A 121 8.88 11.62 2.07
CA GLY A 121 8.87 11.74 3.52
C GLY A 121 8.57 10.42 4.23
N PHE A 122 8.66 10.43 5.55
CA PHE A 122 8.35 9.26 6.39
C PHE A 122 7.40 9.65 7.51
N GLN A 123 6.23 9.01 7.58
CA GLN A 123 5.24 9.19 8.64
C GLN A 123 5.43 8.08 9.69
N ARG A 124 6.13 8.40 10.79
CA ARG A 124 6.34 7.45 11.89
C ARG A 124 5.00 7.01 12.50
N GLY A 125 4.88 5.73 12.80
CA GLY A 125 3.71 5.13 13.46
C GLY A 125 2.48 4.93 12.56
N ALA A 126 2.52 5.33 11.30
CA ALA A 126 1.48 4.96 10.34
C ALA A 126 1.47 3.44 10.12
N ALA A 127 0.28 2.86 10.05
CA ALA A 127 0.06 1.44 9.82
C ALA A 127 -0.97 1.22 8.71
N HIS A 128 -0.93 0.03 8.13
CA HIS A 128 -1.92 -0.52 7.21
C HIS A 128 -2.39 -1.86 7.79
#